data_AF-A0A5N6H5T8-F1
#
_entry.id   AF-A0A5N6H5T8-F1
#
_cell.length_a   1.000
_cell.length_b   1.000
_cell.length_c   1.000
_cell.angle_alpha   90.00
_cell.angle_beta   90.00
_cell.angle_gamma   90.00
#
_symmetry.space_group_name_H-M   'P 1'
#
loop_
_entity.id
_entity.type
_entity.pdbx_description
1 polymer ?
#
loop_
_entity_poly.entity_id
_entity_poly.type
_entity_poly.pdbx_seq_one_letter_code
_entity_poly.pdbx_strand_id
1 'polypeptide(L)'
;MQHLLPCCALLASQNNLLDTVDEDCACFIAEQYMFLSNVNSHIGLGPIKDSNSRPTENQSLDLSPLSYRAYYRGRCSGCAYELFEMIPPIAAFAEKPAMSSPRHLDPDIIAEFHSLEQQVLLWVVPAPWDGTGPPNGPDADEIAAAIFQQMGLLITLRCALNGPGVPSPPIQDQISCCLSEARRVLKTISPSSYAWGTLLWSLFHIGSCITVPKEQKDYIATFMAMENKLPVCTSMVSVLSKLWDAIGHDGGFYGPYGIKRFLAREGIKPSL
;
A
#
# COMPACT_ATOMS: atom_id res chain seq x y z
N MET A 1 -9.49 -13.80 3.61
CA MET A 1 -9.83 -13.98 2.17
C MET A 1 -11.29 -14.40 1.92
N GLN A 2 -12.08 -14.83 2.91
CA GLN A 2 -13.50 -15.14 2.68
C GLN A 2 -14.33 -13.94 2.19
N HIS A 3 -13.92 -12.71 2.53
CA HIS A 3 -14.61 -11.48 2.14
C HIS A 3 -14.34 -11.02 0.70
N LEU A 4 -13.28 -11.52 0.06
CA LEU A 4 -12.98 -11.24 -1.36
C LEU A 4 -13.59 -12.29 -2.31
N LEU A 5 -14.00 -13.46 -1.79
CA LEU A 5 -14.67 -14.51 -2.57
C LEU A 5 -15.94 -14.03 -3.28
N PRO A 6 -16.82 -13.19 -2.68
CA PRO A 6 -17.96 -12.63 -3.38
C PRO A 6 -17.55 -11.74 -4.55
N CYS A 7 -16.51 -10.91 -4.40
CA CYS A 7 -15.98 -10.09 -5.48
C CYS A 7 -15.33 -10.93 -6.59
N CYS A 8 -14.59 -12.00 -6.25
CA CYS A 8 -14.10 -12.98 -7.22
C CYS A 8 -15.26 -13.63 -7.99
N ALA A 9 -16.32 -14.03 -7.30
CA ALA A 9 -17.48 -14.68 -7.92
C ALA A 9 -18.25 -13.72 -8.85
N LEU A 10 -18.38 -12.44 -8.46
CA LEU A 10 -18.92 -11.37 -9.29
C LEU A 10 -18.03 -11.14 -10.53
N LEU A 11 -16.71 -11.08 -10.38
CA LEU A 11 -15.80 -10.90 -11.52
C LEU A 11 -15.73 -12.11 -12.45
N ALA A 12 -15.78 -13.33 -11.92
CA ALA A 12 -15.83 -14.56 -12.72
C ALA A 12 -17.17 -14.73 -13.46
N SER A 13 -18.21 -14.01 -13.06
CA SER A 13 -19.50 -13.95 -13.75
C SER A 13 -19.65 -12.72 -14.65
N GLN A 14 -18.54 -12.02 -14.96
CA GLN A 14 -18.46 -10.80 -15.78
C GLN A 14 -19.29 -10.84 -17.07
N ASN A 15 -19.30 -11.96 -17.81
CA ASN A 15 -20.10 -12.07 -19.03
C ASN A 15 -21.62 -11.99 -18.79
N ASN A 16 -22.11 -12.43 -17.63
CA ASN A 16 -23.54 -12.33 -17.27
C ASN A 16 -23.85 -11.04 -16.49
N LEU A 17 -22.86 -10.45 -15.79
CA LEU A 17 -23.02 -9.22 -15.02
C LEU A 17 -23.07 -7.98 -15.91
N LEU A 18 -22.27 -7.91 -16.97
CA LEU A 18 -22.33 -6.81 -17.94
C LEU A 18 -23.64 -6.80 -18.74
N ASP A 19 -24.30 -7.96 -18.87
CA ASP A 19 -25.63 -8.08 -19.49
C ASP A 19 -26.78 -7.65 -18.56
N THR A 20 -26.54 -7.51 -17.24
CA THR A 20 -27.60 -7.29 -16.23
C THR A 20 -27.37 -6.14 -15.26
N VAL A 21 -26.15 -5.60 -15.17
CA VAL A 21 -25.75 -4.56 -14.22
C VAL A 21 -25.21 -3.36 -15.00
N ASP A 22 -25.57 -2.18 -14.51
CA ASP A 22 -25.07 -0.90 -15.00
C ASP A 22 -23.53 -0.90 -15.09
N GLU A 23 -23.01 -0.44 -16.22
CA GLU A 23 -21.59 -0.50 -16.55
C GLU A 23 -20.76 0.13 -15.42
N ASP A 24 -21.15 1.31 -14.95
CA ASP A 24 -20.50 2.06 -13.87
C ASP A 24 -20.36 1.27 -12.56
N CYS A 25 -21.31 0.39 -12.28
CA CYS A 25 -21.30 -0.44 -11.08
C CYS A 25 -20.31 -1.62 -11.20
N ALA A 26 -20.27 -2.30 -12.35
CA ALA A 26 -19.31 -3.37 -12.60
C ALA A 26 -17.86 -2.85 -12.50
N CYS A 27 -17.67 -1.64 -13.02
CA CYS A 27 -16.47 -0.85 -13.04
C CYS A 27 -15.94 -0.53 -11.62
N PHE A 28 -16.80 0.04 -10.77
CA PHE A 28 -16.51 0.26 -9.36
C PHE A 28 -16.09 -1.03 -8.63
N ILE A 29 -16.82 -2.12 -8.84
CA ILE A 29 -16.54 -3.42 -8.19
C ILE A 29 -15.16 -3.95 -8.60
N ALA A 30 -14.81 -3.86 -9.89
CA ALA A 30 -13.52 -4.31 -10.39
C ALA A 30 -12.35 -3.50 -9.79
N GLU A 31 -12.49 -2.17 -9.70
CA GLU A 31 -11.47 -1.32 -9.09
C GLU A 31 -11.30 -1.66 -7.60
N GLN A 32 -12.40 -1.73 -6.85
CA GLN A 32 -12.37 -2.06 -5.43
C GLN A 32 -11.76 -3.45 -5.18
N TYR A 33 -12.08 -4.43 -6.03
CA TYR A 33 -11.46 -5.75 -5.92
C TYR A 33 -9.96 -5.70 -6.18
N MET A 34 -9.51 -5.03 -7.24
CA MET A 34 -8.09 -4.91 -7.55
C MET A 34 -7.31 -4.21 -6.42
N PHE A 35 -7.85 -3.09 -5.93
CA PHE A 35 -7.29 -2.35 -4.80
C PHE A 35 -7.18 -3.23 -3.56
N LEU A 36 -8.30 -3.82 -3.12
CA LEU A 36 -8.34 -4.63 -1.91
C LEU A 36 -7.50 -5.91 -2.06
N SER A 37 -7.46 -6.51 -3.24
CA SER A 37 -6.64 -7.69 -3.53
C SER A 37 -5.15 -7.37 -3.44
N ASN A 38 -4.70 -6.27 -4.06
CA ASN A 38 -3.31 -5.83 -4.02
C ASN A 38 -2.88 -5.49 -2.59
N VAL A 39 -3.67 -4.68 -1.89
CA VAL A 39 -3.35 -4.24 -0.53
C VAL A 39 -3.38 -5.41 0.46
N ASN A 40 -4.40 -6.28 0.40
CA ASN A 40 -4.51 -7.43 1.31
C ASN A 40 -3.44 -8.50 1.09
N SER A 41 -3.06 -8.74 -0.16
CA SER A 41 -2.03 -9.73 -0.49
C SER A 41 -0.63 -9.27 -0.07
N HIS A 42 -0.44 -7.96 0.12
CA HIS A 42 0.86 -7.33 0.35
C HIS A 42 0.85 -6.38 1.58
N ILE A 43 0.17 -6.80 2.67
CA ILE A 43 0.17 -6.07 3.97
C ILE A 43 1.59 -5.94 4.58
N GLY A 44 2.52 -6.81 4.18
CA GLY A 44 3.94 -6.75 4.51
C GLY A 44 4.75 -7.54 3.49
N LEU A 45 6.08 -7.46 3.59
CA LEU A 45 7.01 -8.12 2.65
C LEU A 45 7.38 -9.55 3.09
N GLY A 46 7.74 -10.39 2.11
CA GLY A 46 8.24 -11.75 2.30
C GLY A 46 7.19 -12.85 2.04
N PRO A 47 7.61 -14.12 1.93
CA PRO A 47 6.77 -15.20 1.44
C PRO A 47 5.57 -15.47 2.36
N ILE A 48 4.38 -15.65 1.80
CA ILE A 48 3.26 -16.27 2.53
C ILE A 48 3.66 -17.74 2.64
N LYS A 49 3.95 -18.26 3.84
CA LYS A 49 3.97 -19.72 4.00
C LYS A 49 2.55 -20.18 3.68
N ASP A 50 2.41 -20.88 2.57
CA ASP A 50 1.13 -21.26 1.99
C ASP A 50 0.18 -21.87 3.04
N SER A 51 -0.88 -21.13 3.35
CA SER A 51 -2.16 -21.81 3.51
C SER A 51 -2.63 -22.11 2.08
N ASN A 52 -2.75 -23.40 1.73
CA ASN A 52 -3.25 -23.99 0.48
C ASN A 52 -4.64 -23.51 0.02
N SER A 53 -4.88 -22.21 0.04
CA SER A 53 -6.14 -21.57 -0.28
C SER A 53 -5.88 -20.11 -0.66
N ARG A 54 -5.01 -19.88 -1.65
CA ARG A 54 -5.18 -18.72 -2.53
C ARG A 54 -6.34 -19.07 -3.45
N PRO A 55 -7.51 -18.42 -3.37
CA PRO A 55 -8.67 -18.78 -4.19
C PRO A 55 -8.47 -18.53 -5.69
N THR A 56 -7.35 -17.92 -6.10
CA THR A 56 -7.20 -17.30 -7.42
C THR A 56 -5.87 -17.56 -8.12
N GLU A 57 -4.97 -18.42 -7.60
CA GLU A 57 -3.74 -18.76 -8.35
C GLU A 57 -3.99 -19.40 -9.72
N ASN A 58 -5.19 -19.96 -9.95
CA ASN A 58 -5.57 -20.57 -11.23
C ASN A 58 -6.39 -19.65 -12.15
N GLN A 59 -6.64 -18.40 -11.77
CA GLN A 59 -7.29 -17.43 -12.64
C GLN A 59 -6.43 -16.17 -12.67
N SER A 60 -5.48 -16.14 -13.59
CA SER A 60 -5.05 -14.89 -14.18
C SER A 60 -6.32 -14.22 -14.74
N LEU A 61 -6.92 -13.34 -13.96
CA LEU A 61 -7.94 -12.43 -14.45
C LEU A 61 -7.22 -11.54 -15.46
N ASP A 62 -7.20 -11.99 -16.70
CA ASP A 62 -6.79 -11.18 -17.82
C ASP A 62 -7.87 -10.11 -18.00
N LEU A 63 -7.69 -8.99 -17.31
CA LEU A 63 -8.56 -7.81 -17.39
C LEU A 63 -8.21 -6.93 -18.60
N SER A 64 -7.26 -7.37 -19.45
CA SER A 64 -6.93 -6.68 -20.70
C SER A 64 -8.09 -6.52 -21.71
N PRO A 65 -9.16 -7.35 -21.74
CA PRO A 65 -10.29 -7.17 -22.65
C PRO A 65 -11.23 -6.03 -22.28
N LEU A 66 -11.18 -5.52 -21.04
CA LEU A 66 -12.05 -4.43 -20.64
C LEU A 66 -11.55 -3.14 -21.32
N SER A 67 -12.28 -2.63 -22.33
CA SER A 67 -12.06 -1.31 -22.97
C SER A 67 -12.28 -0.11 -22.01
N TYR A 68 -12.23 -0.40 -20.72
CA TYR A 68 -12.68 0.26 -19.52
C TYR A 68 -11.67 1.28 -18.95
N ARG A 69 -10.49 1.39 -19.58
CA ARG A 69 -9.31 2.13 -19.07
C ARG A 69 -9.47 3.63 -18.90
N ALA A 70 -10.58 4.21 -19.35
CA ALA A 70 -10.77 5.63 -19.45
C ALA A 70 -11.48 6.20 -18.20
N TYR A 71 -12.81 6.15 -18.17
CA TYR A 71 -13.60 7.05 -17.31
C TYR A 71 -13.53 6.74 -15.80
N TYR A 72 -13.36 5.47 -15.42
CA TYR A 72 -13.38 5.02 -14.02
C TYR A 72 -12.02 4.59 -13.48
N ARG A 73 -10.96 4.58 -14.30
CA ARG A 73 -9.64 4.11 -13.85
C ARG A 73 -9.14 5.00 -12.71
N GLY A 74 -9.21 4.49 -11.49
CA GLY A 74 -8.61 5.10 -10.31
C GLY A 74 -9.51 6.01 -9.49
N ARG A 75 -10.81 6.13 -9.76
CA ARG A 75 -11.65 7.04 -8.95
C ARG A 75 -11.79 6.59 -7.50
N CYS A 76 -11.86 5.29 -7.24
CA CYS A 76 -12.03 4.77 -5.88
C CYS A 76 -10.72 4.81 -5.07
N SER A 77 -9.59 4.74 -5.78
CA SER A 77 -8.24 4.85 -5.19
C SER A 77 -7.71 6.29 -5.15
N GLY A 78 -8.55 7.27 -5.51
CA GLY A 78 -8.14 8.65 -5.76
C GLY A 78 -7.13 8.75 -6.90
N CYS A 79 -6.49 9.90 -7.06
CA CYS A 79 -5.53 10.11 -8.15
C CYS A 79 -4.26 9.22 -8.08
N ALA A 80 -4.11 8.38 -7.06
CA ALA A 80 -2.93 7.56 -6.75
C ALA A 80 -2.99 6.11 -7.27
N TYR A 81 -3.97 5.72 -8.10
CA TYR A 81 -4.19 4.32 -8.45
C TYR A 81 -2.94 3.60 -9.05
N GLU A 82 -2.14 4.30 -9.87
CA GLU A 82 -0.90 3.75 -10.46
C GLU A 82 0.14 3.42 -9.39
N LEU A 83 0.14 4.14 -8.27
CA LEU A 83 0.98 3.83 -7.12
C LEU A 83 0.58 2.49 -6.48
N PHE A 84 -0.72 2.16 -6.43
CA PHE A 84 -1.15 0.84 -5.93
C PHE A 84 -0.77 -0.30 -6.88
N GLU A 85 -0.72 -0.05 -8.19
CA GLU A 85 -0.20 -1.01 -9.18
C GLU A 85 1.30 -1.30 -8.98
N MET A 86 2.05 -0.42 -8.31
CA MET A 86 3.47 -0.63 -7.97
C MET A 86 3.69 -1.51 -6.74
N ILE A 87 2.65 -1.84 -5.95
CA ILE A 87 2.81 -2.68 -4.75
C ILE A 87 3.26 -4.11 -5.12
N PRO A 88 2.61 -4.85 -6.03
CA PRO A 88 3.05 -6.19 -6.41
C PRO A 88 4.48 -6.28 -6.95
N PRO A 89 4.95 -5.42 -7.89
CA PRO A 89 6.33 -5.51 -8.37
C PRO A 89 7.36 -5.19 -7.28
N ILE A 90 7.08 -4.27 -6.34
CA ILE A 90 7.97 -4.03 -5.19
C ILE A 90 7.99 -5.24 -4.25
N ALA A 91 6.85 -5.91 -4.05
CA ALA A 91 6.79 -7.13 -3.24
C ALA A 91 7.54 -8.29 -3.90
N ALA A 92 7.38 -8.48 -5.21
CA ALA A 92 8.13 -9.47 -5.99
C ALA A 92 9.63 -9.17 -5.96
N PHE A 93 10.02 -7.89 -6.10
CA PHE A 93 11.38 -7.46 -5.88
C PHE A 93 11.86 -7.89 -4.50
N ALA A 94 11.13 -7.60 -3.42
CA ALA A 94 11.50 -7.98 -2.06
C ALA A 94 11.75 -9.50 -1.86
N GLU A 95 11.12 -10.38 -2.63
CA GLU A 95 11.32 -11.83 -2.51
C GLU A 95 12.53 -12.37 -3.29
N LYS A 96 13.13 -11.57 -4.18
CA LYS A 96 14.28 -12.01 -4.97
C LYS A 96 15.47 -12.37 -4.08
N PRO A 97 16.11 -13.54 -4.30
CA PRO A 97 17.33 -13.90 -3.59
C PRO A 97 18.45 -12.91 -3.96
N ALA A 98 19.19 -12.46 -2.97
CA ALA A 98 20.39 -11.67 -3.18
C ALA A 98 21.61 -12.58 -3.13
N MET A 99 22.58 -12.35 -4.01
CA MET A 99 23.85 -13.06 -4.01
C MET A 99 24.83 -12.47 -2.97
N SER A 100 24.55 -11.26 -2.47
CA SER A 100 25.32 -10.60 -1.41
C SER A 100 24.51 -10.41 -0.12
N SER A 101 25.24 -10.32 0.99
CA SER A 101 24.72 -9.84 2.27
C SER A 101 25.63 -8.73 2.79
N PRO A 102 25.13 -7.50 2.99
CA PRO A 102 23.75 -7.06 2.80
C PRO A 102 23.33 -6.98 1.32
N ARG A 103 22.01 -7.00 1.10
CA ARG A 103 21.39 -7.11 -0.23
C ARG A 103 21.64 -5.91 -1.14
N HIS A 104 21.85 -4.73 -0.57
CA HIS A 104 22.15 -3.49 -1.30
C HIS A 104 23.58 -3.41 -1.85
N LEU A 105 24.35 -4.50 -1.80
CA LEU A 105 25.66 -4.62 -2.45
C LEU A 105 25.61 -5.45 -3.73
N ASP A 106 24.45 -6.04 -4.06
CA ASP A 106 24.26 -6.87 -5.23
C ASP A 106 23.94 -5.97 -6.45
N PRO A 107 24.78 -5.96 -7.50
CA PRO A 107 24.60 -5.07 -8.65
C PRO A 107 23.26 -5.26 -9.37
N ASP A 108 22.76 -6.49 -9.48
CA ASP A 108 21.52 -6.78 -10.19
C ASP A 108 20.31 -6.27 -9.38
N ILE A 109 20.37 -6.44 -8.06
CA ILE A 109 19.37 -5.90 -7.12
C ILE A 109 19.37 -4.36 -7.16
N ILE A 110 20.54 -3.73 -7.22
CA ILE A 110 20.67 -2.27 -7.28
C ILE A 110 20.09 -1.73 -8.59
N ALA A 111 20.38 -2.37 -9.72
CA ALA A 111 19.86 -1.95 -11.03
C ALA A 111 18.32 -2.00 -11.08
N GLU A 112 17.73 -3.10 -10.59
CA GLU A 112 16.28 -3.22 -10.51
C GLU A 112 15.67 -2.25 -9.50
N PHE A 113 16.31 -2.07 -8.34
CA PHE A 113 15.90 -1.06 -7.35
C PHE A 113 15.83 0.33 -7.99
N HIS A 114 16.85 0.75 -8.73
CA HIS A 114 16.85 2.06 -9.38
C HIS A 114 15.76 2.19 -10.45
N SER A 115 15.47 1.11 -11.19
CA SER A 115 14.36 1.10 -12.15
C SER A 115 13.00 1.30 -11.47
N LEU A 116 12.75 0.61 -10.35
CA LEU A 116 11.53 0.78 -9.56
C LEU A 116 11.47 2.14 -8.86
N GLU A 117 12.58 2.59 -8.29
CA GLU A 117 12.68 3.88 -7.61
C GLU A 117 12.42 5.02 -8.59
N GLN A 118 12.98 4.95 -9.80
CA GLN A 118 12.74 5.94 -10.85
C GLN A 118 11.26 5.99 -11.23
N GLN A 119 10.58 4.85 -11.39
CA GLN A 119 9.15 4.82 -11.70
C GLN A 119 8.32 5.49 -10.60
N VAL A 120 8.64 5.21 -9.33
CA VAL A 120 7.93 5.84 -8.20
C VAL A 120 8.23 7.35 -8.13
N LEU A 121 9.48 7.77 -8.34
CA LEU A 121 9.88 9.18 -8.25
C LEU A 121 9.38 10.04 -9.42
N LEU A 122 9.32 9.48 -10.63
CA LEU A 122 8.82 10.18 -11.82
C LEU A 122 7.30 10.18 -11.93
N TRP A 123 6.61 9.42 -11.07
CA TRP A 123 5.17 9.46 -10.99
C TRP A 123 4.70 10.88 -10.65
N VAL A 124 3.69 11.33 -11.39
CA VAL A 124 3.03 12.63 -11.20
C VAL A 124 1.53 12.41 -11.07
N VAL A 125 0.88 13.32 -10.35
CA VAL A 125 -0.58 13.33 -10.25
C VAL A 125 -1.18 13.39 -11.65
N PRO A 126 -2.04 12.43 -12.04
CA PRO A 126 -2.70 12.44 -13.33
C PRO A 126 -3.46 13.75 -13.57
N ALA A 127 -3.38 14.27 -14.80
CA ALA A 127 -4.11 15.46 -15.18
C ALA A 127 -5.63 15.25 -15.03
N PRO A 128 -6.42 16.31 -14.77
CA PRO A 128 -7.87 16.23 -14.75
C PRO A 128 -8.41 15.57 -16.02
N TRP A 129 -9.43 14.73 -15.89
CA TRP A 129 -10.15 14.17 -17.02
C TRP A 129 -10.73 15.33 -17.87
N ASP A 130 -10.52 15.30 -19.18
CA ASP A 130 -10.95 16.32 -20.16
C ASP A 130 -12.45 16.31 -20.47
N GLY A 131 -13.22 15.53 -19.71
CA GLY A 131 -14.68 15.47 -19.78
C GLY A 131 -15.31 16.78 -19.34
N THR A 132 -16.28 17.23 -20.13
CA THR A 132 -16.98 18.52 -20.04
C THR A 132 -17.93 18.65 -18.82
N GLY A 133 -17.58 18.09 -17.66
CA GLY A 133 -18.35 18.17 -16.43
C GLY A 133 -17.49 18.13 -15.16
N PRO A 134 -17.92 18.78 -14.06
CA PRO A 134 -17.32 18.63 -12.75
C PRO A 134 -17.25 17.15 -12.28
N PRO A 135 -16.24 16.76 -11.49
CA PRO A 135 -15.30 17.62 -10.80
C PRO A 135 -13.98 17.83 -11.56
N ASN A 136 -13.47 19.04 -11.44
CA ASN A 136 -12.19 19.52 -11.96
C ASN A 136 -11.02 18.81 -11.26
N GLY A 137 -10.61 17.63 -11.70
CA GLY A 137 -9.38 16.97 -11.25
C GLY A 137 -9.31 16.70 -9.73
N PRO A 138 -8.15 16.22 -9.25
CA PRO A 138 -7.98 15.94 -7.83
C PRO A 138 -7.83 17.22 -7.00
N ASP A 139 -8.44 17.23 -5.81
CA ASP A 139 -8.30 18.31 -4.84
C ASP A 139 -6.96 18.26 -4.07
N ALA A 140 -6.73 19.26 -3.22
CA ALA A 140 -5.48 19.36 -2.46
C ALA A 140 -5.26 18.21 -1.45
N ASP A 141 -6.33 17.68 -0.86
CA ASP A 141 -6.25 16.56 0.07
C ASP A 141 -5.98 15.25 -0.67
N GLU A 142 -6.59 15.04 -1.83
CA GLU A 142 -6.33 13.90 -2.72
C GLU A 142 -4.88 13.91 -3.22
N ILE A 143 -4.36 15.07 -3.62
CA ILE A 143 -2.95 15.23 -4.01
C ILE A 143 -2.02 14.91 -2.82
N ALA A 144 -2.31 15.45 -1.63
CA ALA A 144 -1.50 15.17 -0.44
C ALA A 144 -1.53 13.68 -0.06
N ALA A 145 -2.69 13.03 -0.15
CA ALA A 145 -2.83 11.60 0.06
C ALA A 145 -2.01 10.78 -0.96
N ALA A 146 -2.00 11.19 -2.23
CA ALA A 146 -1.21 10.53 -3.26
C ALA A 146 0.30 10.68 -3.02
N ILE A 147 0.77 11.87 -2.63
CA ILE A 147 2.17 12.09 -2.25
C ILE A 147 2.53 11.24 -1.02
N PHE A 148 1.64 11.15 -0.03
CA PHE A 148 1.84 10.27 1.12
C PHE A 148 1.95 8.79 0.72
N GLN A 149 1.10 8.34 -0.21
CA GLN A 149 1.16 6.99 -0.80
C GLN A 149 2.48 6.74 -1.53
N GLN A 150 2.96 7.72 -2.31
CA GLN A 150 4.25 7.67 -3.00
C GLN A 150 5.41 7.51 -1.99
N MET A 151 5.39 8.24 -0.88
CA MET A 151 6.37 8.07 0.20
C MET A 151 6.31 6.68 0.84
N GLY A 152 5.11 6.13 1.03
CA GLY A 152 4.91 4.76 1.52
C GLY A 152 5.57 3.70 0.65
N LEU A 153 5.46 3.86 -0.68
CA LEU A 153 6.13 2.99 -1.65
C LEU A 153 7.64 3.13 -1.60
N LEU A 154 8.18 4.36 -1.56
CA LEU A 154 9.62 4.60 -1.47
C LEU A 154 10.23 3.98 -0.22
N ILE A 155 9.56 4.14 0.93
CA ILE A 155 9.97 3.52 2.19
C ILE A 155 9.94 1.99 2.07
N THR A 156 8.88 1.44 1.47
CA THR A 156 8.74 -0.01 1.27
C THR A 156 9.84 -0.57 0.36
N LEU A 157 10.13 0.11 -0.74
CA LEU A 157 11.18 -0.27 -1.69
C LEU A 157 12.58 -0.20 -1.06
N ARG A 158 12.86 0.82 -0.25
CA ARG A 158 14.14 0.92 0.49
C ARG A 158 14.28 -0.15 1.56
N CYS A 159 13.20 -0.50 2.24
CA CYS A 159 13.18 -1.66 3.13
C CYS A 159 13.43 -2.95 2.34
N ALA A 160 12.84 -3.11 1.16
CA ALA A 160 13.05 -4.25 0.28
C ALA A 160 14.52 -4.38 -0.16
N LEU A 161 15.18 -3.26 -0.51
CA LEU A 161 16.60 -3.18 -0.86
C LEU A 161 17.50 -3.61 0.30
N ASN A 162 17.17 -3.22 1.53
CA ASN A 162 17.91 -3.66 2.71
C ASN A 162 17.74 -5.16 2.97
N GLY A 163 16.51 -5.65 2.84
CA GLY A 163 16.09 -6.94 3.37
C GLY A 163 15.55 -6.85 4.80
N PRO A 164 15.21 -8.00 5.42
CA PRO A 164 14.62 -8.05 6.76
C PRO A 164 15.52 -7.45 7.85
N GLY A 165 14.90 -6.80 8.84
CA GLY A 165 15.58 -6.24 10.01
C GLY A 165 15.83 -4.74 9.93
N VAL A 166 16.59 -4.22 10.89
CA VAL A 166 16.94 -2.79 10.95
C VAL A 166 17.87 -2.44 9.78
N PRO A 167 17.59 -1.36 9.02
CA PRO A 167 18.38 -0.99 7.87
C PRO A 167 19.83 -0.62 8.20
N SER A 168 20.74 -0.85 7.25
CA SER A 168 22.08 -0.25 7.32
C SER A 168 22.01 1.28 7.33
N PRO A 169 23.00 2.00 7.89
CA PRO A 169 22.94 3.46 8.03
C PRO A 169 22.61 4.21 6.71
N PRO A 170 23.20 3.88 5.56
CA PRO A 170 22.87 4.58 4.30
C PRO A 170 21.40 4.44 3.88
N ILE A 171 20.78 3.27 4.11
CA ILE A 171 19.37 3.04 3.80
C ILE A 171 18.48 3.67 4.87
N GLN A 172 18.90 3.60 6.13
CA GLN A 172 18.19 4.21 7.25
C GLN A 172 18.05 5.72 7.09
N ASP A 173 19.08 6.41 6.61
CA ASP A 173 19.04 7.85 6.35
C ASP A 173 18.02 8.19 5.24
N GLN A 174 18.00 7.40 4.17
CA GLN A 174 17.03 7.56 3.09
C GLN A 174 15.58 7.30 3.54
N ILE A 175 15.36 6.29 4.39
CA ILE A 175 14.04 6.02 4.98
C ILE A 175 13.64 7.18 5.89
N SER A 176 14.56 7.66 6.74
CA SER A 176 14.30 8.76 7.69
C SER A 176 13.92 10.07 6.99
N CYS A 177 14.53 10.35 5.84
CA CYS A 177 14.16 11.48 4.98
C CYS A 177 12.69 11.35 4.51
N CYS A 178 12.32 10.20 3.94
CA CYS A 178 10.93 9.95 3.52
C CYS A 178 9.95 9.93 4.69
N LEU A 179 10.31 9.40 5.85
CA LEU A 179 9.46 9.42 7.05
C LEU A 179 9.17 10.84 7.52
N SER A 180 10.16 11.72 7.46
CA SER A 180 10.01 13.12 7.85
C SER A 180 9.06 13.84 6.90
N GLU A 181 9.24 13.62 5.60
CA GLU A 181 8.39 14.22 4.58
C GLU A 181 6.96 13.66 4.60
N ALA A 182 6.81 12.34 4.72
CA ALA A 182 5.50 11.69 4.82
C ALA A 182 4.69 12.23 6.01
N ARG A 183 5.32 12.40 7.18
CA ARG A 183 4.64 12.97 8.35
C ARG A 183 4.27 14.43 8.14
N ARG A 184 5.09 15.20 7.43
CA ARG A 184 4.77 16.59 7.06
C ARG A 184 3.54 16.65 6.16
N VAL A 185 3.50 15.82 5.12
CA VAL A 185 2.38 15.72 4.16
C VAL A 185 1.11 15.20 4.84
N LEU A 186 1.21 14.20 5.71
CA LEU A 186 0.04 13.65 6.41
C LEU A 186 -0.74 14.72 7.20
N LYS A 187 -0.03 15.71 7.75
CA LYS A 187 -0.63 16.82 8.51
C LYS A 187 -1.35 17.85 7.64
N THR A 188 -1.17 17.82 6.32
CA THR A 188 -1.85 18.75 5.41
C THR A 188 -3.19 18.22 4.94
N ILE A 189 -3.49 16.94 5.18
CA ILE A 189 -4.76 16.32 4.80
C ILE A 189 -5.83 16.73 5.81
N SER A 190 -6.91 17.33 5.32
CA SER A 190 -8.03 17.77 6.17
C SER A 190 -8.64 16.58 6.93
N PRO A 191 -8.98 16.73 8.23
CA PRO A 191 -9.61 15.67 9.02
C PRO A 191 -10.91 15.10 8.42
N SER A 192 -11.66 15.92 7.69
CA SER A 192 -12.93 15.58 7.04
C SER A 192 -12.78 14.96 5.65
N SER A 193 -11.57 14.90 5.08
CA SER A 193 -11.33 14.43 3.72
C SER A 193 -11.71 12.95 3.53
N TYR A 194 -12.23 12.60 2.35
CA TYR A 194 -12.45 11.20 1.97
C TYR A 194 -11.15 10.48 1.58
N ALA A 195 -10.09 11.23 1.26
CA ALA A 195 -8.80 10.67 0.86
C ALA A 195 -8.17 9.77 1.94
N TRP A 196 -8.55 9.97 3.20
CA TRP A 196 -8.18 9.08 4.31
C TRP A 196 -8.52 7.59 4.07
N GLY A 197 -9.57 7.31 3.28
CA GLY A 197 -10.00 5.94 2.97
C GLY A 197 -8.98 5.13 2.16
N THR A 198 -8.05 5.79 1.46
CA THR A 198 -7.05 5.11 0.61
C THR A 198 -5.71 4.89 1.32
N LEU A 199 -5.51 5.49 2.50
CA LEU A 199 -4.19 5.59 3.13
C LEU A 199 -3.81 4.43 4.04
N LEU A 200 -4.71 3.48 4.30
CA LEU A 200 -4.53 2.45 5.33
C LEU A 200 -3.23 1.64 5.14
N TRP A 201 -2.92 1.24 3.91
CA TRP A 201 -1.69 0.52 3.58
C TRP A 201 -0.44 1.35 3.87
N SER A 202 -0.40 2.58 3.37
CA SER A 202 0.74 3.48 3.57
C SER A 202 0.91 3.88 5.03
N LEU A 203 -0.20 4.12 5.74
CA LEU A 203 -0.16 4.42 7.16
C LEU A 203 0.51 3.29 7.96
N PHE A 204 0.21 2.05 7.58
CA PHE A 204 0.78 0.90 8.27
C PHE A 204 2.27 0.71 7.94
N HIS A 205 2.63 0.81 6.65
CA HIS A 205 4.02 0.68 6.19
C HIS A 205 4.91 1.79 6.74
N ILE A 206 4.48 3.05 6.66
CA ILE A 206 5.21 4.20 7.21
C ILE A 206 5.32 4.07 8.73
N GLY A 207 4.21 3.78 9.41
CA GLY A 207 4.18 3.60 10.86
C GLY A 207 5.14 2.52 11.35
N SER A 208 5.27 1.41 10.62
CA SER A 208 6.17 0.29 10.96
C SER A 208 7.67 0.65 10.97
N CYS A 209 8.04 1.79 10.38
CA CYS A 209 9.42 2.28 10.32
C CYS A 209 9.73 3.38 11.36
N ILE A 210 8.74 3.89 12.10
CA ILE A 210 8.94 4.96 13.09
C ILE A 210 9.42 4.35 14.42
N THR A 211 10.64 4.71 14.85
CA THR A 211 11.25 4.18 16.07
C THR A 211 11.34 5.19 17.22
N VAL A 212 11.12 6.48 16.94
CA VAL A 212 11.24 7.54 17.94
C VAL A 212 9.90 7.75 18.67
N PRO A 213 9.82 7.59 20.00
CA PRO A 213 8.54 7.62 20.73
C PRO A 213 7.73 8.92 20.58
N LYS A 214 8.42 10.06 20.47
CA LYS A 214 7.76 11.36 20.25
C LYS A 214 7.09 11.40 18.88
N GLU A 215 7.74 10.83 17.86
CA GLU A 215 7.24 10.77 16.49
C GLU A 215 6.08 9.80 16.35
N GLN A 216 6.14 8.67 17.04
CA GLN A 216 5.03 7.70 17.13
C GLN A 216 3.77 8.35 17.69
N LYS A 217 3.89 9.09 18.80
CA LYS A 217 2.76 9.81 19.41
C LYS A 217 2.16 10.85 18.47
N ASP A 218 3.00 11.66 17.84
CA ASP A 218 2.59 12.68 16.86
C ASP A 218 1.90 12.07 15.63
N TYR A 219 2.43 10.93 15.15
CA TYR A 219 1.87 10.17 14.04
C TYR A 219 0.47 9.63 14.35
N ILE A 220 0.29 8.98 15.51
CA ILE A 220 -1.01 8.50 15.96
C ILE A 220 -1.98 9.66 16.18
N ALA A 221 -1.53 10.78 16.77
CA ALA A 221 -2.39 11.93 17.01
C ALA A 221 -2.92 12.52 15.69
N THR A 222 -2.07 12.65 14.67
CA THR A 222 -2.45 13.14 13.34
C THR A 222 -3.46 12.19 12.68
N PHE A 223 -3.15 10.90 12.70
CA PHE A 223 -4.03 9.86 12.16
C PHE A 223 -5.40 9.80 12.86
N MET A 224 -5.43 9.95 14.18
CA MET A 224 -6.64 9.92 14.98
C MET A 224 -7.43 11.24 14.94
N ALA A 225 -6.93 12.27 14.27
CA ALA A 225 -7.67 13.51 14.07
C ALA A 225 -8.79 13.35 13.02
N MET A 226 -8.69 12.36 12.12
CA MET A 226 -9.72 12.01 11.12
C MET A 226 -11.14 12.01 11.70
N GLU A 227 -12.09 12.67 11.03
CA GLU A 227 -13.50 12.71 11.46
C GLU A 227 -14.22 11.39 11.13
N ASN A 228 -13.99 10.87 9.92
CA ASN A 228 -14.64 9.66 9.41
C ASN A 228 -13.91 8.36 9.82
N LYS A 229 -13.66 8.17 11.12
CA LYS A 229 -12.91 7.03 11.64
C LYS A 229 -13.62 5.71 11.36
N LEU A 230 -12.97 4.84 10.60
CA LEU A 230 -13.37 3.44 10.48
C LEU A 230 -12.84 2.62 11.68
N PRO A 231 -13.54 1.58 12.15
CA PRO A 231 -13.04 0.72 13.25
C PRO A 231 -11.65 0.11 13.00
N VAL A 232 -11.30 -0.09 11.72
CA VAL A 232 -9.97 -0.56 11.32
C VAL A 232 -8.87 0.42 11.73
N CYS A 233 -9.17 1.71 11.85
CA CYS A 233 -8.22 2.73 12.25
C CYS A 233 -7.73 2.51 13.69
N THR A 234 -8.66 2.30 14.62
CA THR A 234 -8.33 2.02 16.03
C THR A 234 -7.57 0.71 16.17
N SER A 235 -7.95 -0.31 15.38
CA SER A 235 -7.23 -1.59 15.34
C SER A 235 -5.79 -1.40 14.88
N MET A 236 -5.55 -0.60 13.84
CA MET A 236 -4.21 -0.29 13.35
C MET A 236 -3.36 0.43 14.40
N VAL A 237 -3.91 1.37 15.17
CA VAL A 237 -3.16 2.01 16.29
C VAL A 237 -2.71 0.97 17.30
N SER A 238 -3.59 0.04 17.67
CA SER A 238 -3.24 -1.02 18.62
C SER A 238 -2.13 -1.92 18.09
N VAL A 239 -2.22 -2.30 16.81
CA VAL A 239 -1.19 -3.11 16.13
C VAL A 239 0.14 -2.37 16.06
N LEU A 240 0.16 -1.12 15.62
CA LEU A 240 1.37 -0.29 15.55
C LEU A 240 2.02 -0.10 16.93
N SER A 241 1.23 0.15 17.97
CA SER A 241 1.75 0.31 19.34
C SER A 241 2.50 -0.94 19.80
N LYS A 242 1.88 -2.12 19.63
CA LYS A 242 2.53 -3.40 19.97
C LYS A 242 3.72 -3.72 19.07
N LEU A 243 3.66 -3.33 17.80
CA LEU A 243 4.76 -3.51 16.86
C LEU A 243 5.98 -2.66 17.28
N TRP A 244 5.78 -1.41 17.69
CA TRP A 244 6.84 -0.55 18.19
C TRP A 244 7.51 -1.12 19.45
N ASP A 245 6.71 -1.65 20.38
CA ASP A 245 7.25 -2.38 21.53
C ASP A 245 8.09 -3.58 21.07
N ALA A 246 7.58 -4.38 20.13
CA ALA A 246 8.30 -5.53 19.60
C ALA A 246 9.62 -5.14 18.90
N ILE A 247 9.65 -4.04 18.13
CA ILE A 247 10.85 -3.51 17.48
C ILE A 247 11.91 -3.14 18.51
N GLY A 248 11.51 -2.57 19.66
CA GLY A 248 12.44 -2.24 20.74
C GLY A 248 13.15 -3.44 21.36
N HIS A 249 12.56 -4.64 21.26
CA HIS A 249 13.14 -5.88 21.78
C HIS A 249 13.86 -6.71 20.70
N ASP A 250 13.34 -6.71 19.48
CA ASP A 250 13.86 -7.45 18.34
C ASP A 250 13.72 -6.61 17.07
N GLY A 251 14.86 -6.12 16.57
CA GLY A 251 14.94 -5.31 15.34
C GLY A 251 14.46 -6.05 14.09
N GLY A 252 14.29 -7.37 14.13
CA GLY A 252 13.68 -8.17 13.08
C GLY A 252 12.17 -7.94 12.89
N PHE A 253 11.53 -7.12 13.72
CA PHE A 253 10.17 -6.61 13.50
C PHE A 253 10.12 -5.23 12.82
N TYR A 254 11.27 -4.67 12.44
CA TYR A 254 11.31 -3.36 11.78
C TYR A 254 10.69 -3.41 10.37
N GLY A 255 9.89 -2.40 10.05
CA GLY A 255 9.44 -2.10 8.70
C GLY A 255 8.51 -3.14 8.08
N PRO A 256 8.25 -3.04 6.76
CA PRO A 256 7.30 -3.89 6.04
C PRO A 256 7.58 -5.40 6.13
N TYR A 257 8.83 -5.85 6.24
CA TYR A 257 9.13 -7.27 6.51
C TYR A 257 8.68 -7.70 7.90
N GLY A 258 8.89 -6.82 8.89
CA GLY A 258 8.57 -7.07 10.28
C GLY A 258 7.07 -7.16 10.56
N ILE A 259 6.25 -6.42 9.81
CA ILE A 259 4.79 -6.45 9.88
C ILE A 259 4.27 -7.89 9.83
N LYS A 260 4.66 -8.64 8.80
CA LYS A 260 4.13 -9.99 8.57
C LYS A 260 4.52 -10.95 9.68
N ARG A 261 5.80 -10.89 10.10
CA ARG A 261 6.33 -11.69 11.20
C ARG A 261 5.59 -11.37 12.51
N PHE A 262 5.31 -10.09 12.76
CA PHE A 262 4.58 -9.63 13.93
C PHE A 262 3.13 -10.11 13.93
N LEU A 263 2.39 -9.90 12.84
CA LEU A 263 0.99 -10.34 12.73
C LEU A 263 0.85 -11.85 12.93
N ALA A 264 1.76 -12.64 12.36
CA ALA A 264 1.81 -14.08 12.55
C ALA A 264 2.07 -14.47 14.02
N ARG A 265 2.99 -13.78 14.71
CA ARG A 265 3.29 -14.01 16.14
C ARG A 265 2.08 -13.76 17.02
N GLU A 266 1.34 -12.69 16.74
CA GLU A 266 0.16 -12.28 17.52
C GLU A 266 -1.12 -13.04 17.13
N GLY A 267 -1.06 -13.96 16.16
CA GLY A 267 -2.23 -14.68 15.66
C GLY A 267 -3.25 -13.78 14.95
N ILE A 268 -2.83 -12.60 14.48
CA ILE A 268 -3.68 -11.65 13.78
C ILE A 268 -3.74 -12.05 12.32
N LYS A 269 -4.94 -12.40 11.84
CA LYS A 269 -5.16 -12.66 10.41
C LYS A 269 -5.15 -11.32 9.67
N PRO A 270 -4.31 -11.14 8.64
CA PRO A 270 -4.38 -9.96 7.79
C PRO A 270 -5.70 -9.99 7.02
N SER A 271 -6.65 -9.18 7.42
CA SER A 271 -7.82 -8.84 6.62
C SER A 271 -8.08 -7.37 6.82
N LEU A 272 -7.60 -6.56 5.87
CA LEU A 272 -8.05 -5.19 5.66
C LEU A 272 -9.32 -5.23 4.80
#